data_AF-A0A7C5XG71-F1
#
_entry.id   AF-A0A7C5XG71-F1
#
_cell.length_a   1.000
_cell.length_b   1.000
_cell.length_c   1.000
_cell.angle_alpha   90.00
_cell.angle_beta   90.00
_cell.angle_gamma   90.00
#
_symmetry.space_group_name_H-M   'P 1'
#
loop_
_entity.id
_entity.type
_entity.pdbx_description
1 polymer ?
#
loop_
_entity_poly.entity_id
_entity_poly.type
_entity_poly.pdbx_seq_one_letter_code
_entity_poly.pdbx_strand_id
1 'polypeptide(L)'
;FFYTLQGEAAGAQAFSNFDTYLAPFIRYDGLSQKEVEQALQEFFFNMNVPTRVGFQTPFTNVTLDLKTPDFMKDEPVIIGGKVMDATYGEMEKEMEMFNLAFAKVLNQGDAKGRVFTFPIPTYCITKDFEWESPVSQEIFEVASKYGAPYFSNFVNSDMKPEDVRSMCCRLRIDNRELRKRGGGFFGANPLTGSIGVVTINLPRIGYLAKDEDEFFERLETLMELAKDSLEIKRKVLEQFTEKGLYPYSKRYLRGVKEAFGKYWKNHFSTIGLVGMNEAIQNLFGYSIASPEGLEFAVKVLNFMREKLADFQEETGNIYNLEATPAEGASYRLARIDKRRYPDIVVANEKYLSKGAEPFYTNSTQLPVDWDGDLFEALEHQDKLQPLYTGGTVFHIYLGERLHSWKSAAELVRKVTWNFRIPYFTLTPTFSVCPTHGYLSGEHKQCPRCGSRCEVYSRVVGYLRPVDQWNDGKQAEYAIRRTFEKAVITPQAVTAR
;
A
#
# COMPACT_ATOMS: atom_id res chain seq x y z
N PHE A 1 9.01 20.40 1.15
CA PHE A 1 7.71 19.96 0.59
C PHE A 1 7.01 18.95 1.50
N PHE A 2 7.48 17.69 1.61
CA PHE A 2 6.81 16.64 2.40
C PHE A 2 6.55 17.06 3.85
N TYR A 3 7.58 17.49 4.58
CA TYR A 3 7.45 17.99 5.96
C TYR A 3 6.44 19.12 6.15
N THR A 4 6.28 19.96 5.14
CA THR A 4 5.38 21.11 5.19
C THR A 4 3.94 20.66 5.00
N LEU A 5 3.67 19.88 3.95
CA LEU A 5 2.32 19.42 3.64
C LEU A 5 1.79 18.41 4.67
N GLN A 6 2.66 17.66 5.36
CA GLN A 6 2.19 16.67 6.34
C GLN A 6 1.50 17.34 7.54
N GLY A 7 1.72 18.63 7.76
CA GLY A 7 1.02 19.42 8.78
C GLY A 7 -0.47 19.62 8.44
N GLU A 8 -0.84 19.49 7.17
CA GLU A 8 -2.21 19.64 6.67
C GLU A 8 -2.90 18.30 6.37
N ALA A 9 -2.18 17.18 6.39
CA ALA A 9 -2.69 15.87 6.01
C ALA A 9 -2.47 14.82 7.12
N ALA A 10 -3.51 14.03 7.40
CA ALA A 10 -3.45 12.94 8.37
C ALA A 10 -2.83 11.64 7.79
N GLY A 11 -2.95 11.43 6.47
CA GLY A 11 -2.51 10.21 5.80
C GLY A 11 -1.14 10.32 5.10
N ALA A 12 -0.90 9.36 4.21
CA ALA A 12 0.31 9.28 3.39
C ALA A 12 0.40 10.42 2.37
N GLN A 13 1.63 10.82 2.04
CA GLN A 13 1.95 11.73 0.94
C GLN A 13 2.69 10.98 -0.15
N ALA A 14 2.07 10.86 -1.31
CA ALA A 14 2.65 10.20 -2.47
C ALA A 14 3.22 11.23 -3.44
N PHE A 15 4.38 10.92 -4.02
CA PHE A 15 4.96 11.67 -5.13
C PHE A 15 5.21 10.70 -6.29
N SER A 16 4.52 10.92 -7.41
CA SER A 16 4.66 10.11 -8.61
C SER A 16 5.76 10.63 -9.53
N ASN A 17 6.31 9.76 -10.39
CA ASN A 17 7.33 10.11 -11.39
C ASN A 17 8.58 10.74 -10.76
N PHE A 18 8.96 10.26 -9.57
CA PHE A 18 9.97 10.92 -8.73
C PHE A 18 11.35 10.89 -9.38
N ASP A 19 11.72 9.78 -10.01
CA ASP A 19 12.94 9.64 -10.81
C ASP A 19 12.90 10.51 -12.08
N THR A 20 11.80 10.48 -12.84
CA THR A 20 11.68 11.29 -14.06
C THR A 20 11.77 12.79 -13.79
N TYR A 21 11.07 13.31 -12.78
CA TYR A 21 11.10 14.74 -12.46
C TYR A 21 12.45 15.21 -11.89
N LEU A 22 13.24 14.32 -11.29
CA LEU A 22 14.54 14.66 -10.71
C LEU A 22 15.72 14.44 -11.67
N ALA A 23 15.56 13.60 -12.69
CA ALA A 23 16.60 13.32 -13.68
C ALA A 23 17.20 14.58 -14.36
N PRO A 24 16.42 15.61 -14.72
CA PRO A 24 16.99 16.83 -15.32
C PRO A 24 18.02 17.53 -14.41
N PHE A 25 17.82 17.53 -13.08
CA PHE A 25 18.75 18.18 -12.16
C PHE A 25 20.12 17.48 -12.15
N ILE A 26 20.14 16.15 -12.31
CA ILE A 26 21.40 15.39 -12.44
C ILE A 26 22.20 15.88 -13.65
N ARG A 27 21.55 16.06 -14.79
CA ARG A 27 22.19 16.54 -16.03
C ARG A 27 22.70 17.96 -15.90
N TYR A 28 21.82 18.88 -15.50
CA TYR A 28 22.11 20.32 -15.55
C TYR A 28 23.06 20.77 -14.44
N ASP A 29 23.08 20.07 -13.30
CA ASP A 29 24.07 20.31 -12.24
C ASP A 29 25.37 19.53 -12.47
N GLY A 30 25.43 18.65 -13.49
CA GLY A 30 26.62 17.89 -13.86
C GLY A 30 27.02 16.84 -12.83
N LEU A 31 26.04 16.24 -12.14
CA LEU A 31 26.30 15.36 -11.00
C LEU A 31 26.90 14.02 -11.43
N SER A 32 27.88 13.56 -10.66
CA SER A 32 28.41 12.20 -10.75
C SER A 32 27.52 11.20 -10.02
N GLN A 33 27.64 9.91 -10.36
CA GLN A 33 26.95 8.81 -9.66
C GLN A 33 27.11 8.89 -8.14
N LYS A 34 28.30 9.25 -7.65
CA LYS A 34 28.59 9.36 -6.21
C LYS A 34 27.83 10.52 -5.56
N GLU A 35 27.70 11.65 -6.25
CA GLU A 35 26.95 12.80 -5.75
C GLU A 35 25.45 12.51 -5.72
N VAL A 36 24.93 11.79 -6.72
CA VAL A 36 23.54 11.31 -6.73
C VAL A 36 23.28 10.34 -5.57
N GLU A 37 24.18 9.37 -5.35
CA GLU A 37 24.11 8.45 -4.20
C GLU A 37 24.14 9.19 -2.86
N GLN A 38 25.00 10.19 -2.71
CA GLN A 38 25.09 11.02 -1.50
C GLN A 38 23.79 11.83 -1.26
N ALA A 39 23.26 12.48 -2.30
CA ALA A 39 22.02 13.25 -2.20
C ALA A 39 20.82 12.37 -1.83
N LEU A 40 20.74 11.17 -2.40
CA LEU A 40 19.70 10.20 -2.05
C LEU A 40 19.87 9.64 -0.65
N GLN A 41 21.09 9.40 -0.20
CA GLN A 41 21.37 9.03 1.19
C GLN A 41 20.85 10.11 2.15
N GLU A 42 21.19 11.38 1.94
CA GLU A 42 20.67 12.48 2.75
C GLU A 42 19.15 12.53 2.73
N PHE A 43 18.53 12.31 1.56
CA PHE A 43 17.08 12.24 1.44
C PHE A 43 16.47 11.12 2.29
N PHE A 44 16.99 9.90 2.24
CA PHE A 44 16.48 8.78 3.04
C PHE A 44 16.64 9.02 4.54
N PHE A 45 17.81 9.48 4.98
CA PHE A 45 18.02 9.79 6.40
C PHE A 45 17.05 10.87 6.87
N ASN A 46 16.88 11.95 6.10
CA ASN A 46 15.92 12.99 6.42
C ASN A 46 14.50 12.39 6.52
N MET A 47 14.01 11.65 5.52
CA MET A 47 12.64 11.09 5.56
C MET A 47 12.36 10.15 6.74
N ASN A 48 13.38 9.64 7.42
CA ASN A 48 13.25 8.80 8.62
C ASN A 48 13.55 9.54 9.94
N VAL A 49 13.65 10.88 9.93
CA VAL A 49 13.68 11.70 11.15
C VAL A 49 12.24 11.94 11.65
N PRO A 50 11.93 11.61 12.92
CA PRO A 50 10.60 11.82 13.49
C PRO A 50 10.35 13.30 13.77
N THR A 51 9.49 13.93 12.97
CA THR A 51 9.14 15.36 13.12
C THR A 51 7.65 15.62 13.31
N ARG A 52 6.81 14.59 13.20
CA ARG A 52 5.35 14.69 13.35
C ARG A 52 4.95 14.65 14.83
N VAL A 53 3.77 15.20 15.14
CA VAL A 53 3.15 15.07 16.46
C VAL A 53 3.10 13.59 16.86
N GLY A 54 3.56 13.29 18.08
CA GLY A 54 3.72 11.90 18.55
C GLY A 54 5.05 11.23 18.16
N PHE A 55 6.07 12.01 17.75
CA PHE A 55 7.40 11.51 17.37
C PHE A 55 7.35 10.47 16.24
N GLN A 56 6.50 10.70 15.25
CA GLN A 56 6.41 9.87 14.04
C GLN A 56 7.14 10.52 12.87
N THR A 57 7.65 9.70 11.96
CA THR A 57 8.20 10.14 10.68
C THR A 57 7.07 10.52 9.71
N PRO A 58 7.33 11.37 8.72
CA PRO A 58 6.37 11.61 7.64
C PRO A 58 6.05 10.29 6.91
N PHE A 59 4.76 9.99 6.74
CA PHE A 59 4.35 8.85 5.93
C PHE A 59 4.45 9.26 4.45
N THR A 60 5.51 8.84 3.77
CA THR A 60 5.77 9.21 2.37
C THR A 60 5.85 7.99 1.45
N ASN A 61 5.43 8.16 0.21
CA ASN A 61 5.60 7.19 -0.87
C ASN A 61 6.21 7.89 -2.09
N VAL A 62 7.09 7.19 -2.81
CA VAL A 62 7.57 7.61 -4.12
C VAL A 62 7.27 6.52 -5.16
N THR A 63 6.74 6.93 -6.31
CA THR A 63 6.58 6.03 -7.46
C THR A 63 7.69 6.31 -8.47
N LEU A 64 8.33 5.24 -8.93
CA LEU A 64 9.49 5.27 -9.81
C LEU A 64 9.13 4.62 -11.14
N ASP A 65 9.50 5.29 -12.22
CA ASP A 65 9.12 4.94 -13.59
C ASP A 65 10.11 4.03 -14.28
N LEU A 66 11.39 4.06 -13.88
CA LEU A 66 12.55 3.41 -14.51
C LEU A 66 12.91 3.93 -15.90
N LYS A 67 11.91 4.22 -16.73
CA LYS A 67 12.05 4.78 -18.07
C LYS A 67 11.13 5.99 -18.19
N THR A 68 11.47 6.91 -19.07
CA THR A 68 10.63 8.08 -19.31
C THR A 68 9.25 7.63 -19.78
N PRO A 69 8.16 8.00 -19.11
CA PRO A 69 6.83 7.68 -19.57
C PRO A 69 6.55 8.28 -20.95
N ASP A 70 5.88 7.55 -21.84
CA ASP A 70 5.64 7.99 -23.23
C ASP A 70 4.95 9.36 -23.29
N PHE A 71 3.98 9.62 -22.40
CA PHE A 71 3.28 10.91 -22.33
C PHE A 71 4.16 12.11 -21.95
N MET A 72 5.32 11.89 -21.31
CA MET A 72 6.28 12.94 -20.93
C MET A 72 7.43 13.08 -21.92
N LYS A 73 7.60 12.13 -22.84
CA LYS A 73 8.82 11.99 -23.65
C LYS A 73 9.16 13.25 -24.44
N ASP A 74 8.15 13.92 -24.99
CA ASP A 74 8.31 15.13 -25.80
C ASP A 74 8.11 16.43 -24.98
N GLU A 75 7.84 16.32 -23.67
CA GLU A 75 7.68 17.48 -22.81
C GLU A 75 9.06 18.10 -22.50
N PRO A 76 9.22 19.42 -22.65
CA PRO A 76 10.48 20.09 -22.33
C PRO A 76 10.71 20.08 -20.82
N VAL A 77 11.97 19.89 -20.42
CA VAL A 77 12.32 19.87 -18.99
C VAL A 77 12.32 21.28 -18.41
N ILE A 78 12.09 21.38 -17.10
CA ILE A 78 12.03 22.66 -16.38
C ILE A 78 13.10 22.69 -15.30
N ILE A 79 14.01 23.65 -15.38
CA ILE A 79 15.07 23.88 -14.39
C ILE A 79 14.94 25.31 -13.85
N GLY A 80 14.85 25.44 -12.51
CA GLY A 80 14.73 26.76 -11.87
C GLY A 80 13.53 27.59 -12.34
N GLY A 81 12.46 26.93 -12.83
CA GLY A 81 11.28 27.57 -13.41
C GLY A 81 11.43 28.02 -14.86
N LYS A 82 12.54 27.69 -15.54
CA LYS A 82 12.76 27.95 -16.96
C LYS A 82 12.58 26.69 -17.79
N VAL A 83 11.89 26.82 -18.91
CA VAL A 83 11.77 25.77 -19.92
C VAL A 83 13.11 25.65 -20.65
N MET A 84 13.59 24.42 -20.81
CA MET A 84 14.85 24.11 -21.48
C MET A 84 14.59 23.51 -22.87
N ASP A 85 15.61 23.47 -23.72
CA ASP A 85 15.50 22.88 -25.07
C ASP A 85 15.40 21.34 -25.05
N ALA A 86 15.97 20.70 -24.03
CA ALA A 86 15.94 19.25 -23.89
C ALA A 86 14.57 18.77 -23.37
N THR A 87 14.17 17.57 -23.79
CA THR A 87 12.93 16.93 -23.31
C THR A 87 13.20 15.85 -22.26
N TYR A 88 12.16 15.40 -21.54
CA TYR A 88 12.32 14.29 -20.59
C TYR A 88 12.76 13.00 -21.29
N GLY A 89 12.33 12.76 -22.54
CA GLY A 89 12.73 11.59 -23.32
C GLY A 89 14.24 11.49 -23.58
N GLU A 90 14.96 12.60 -23.41
CA GLU A 90 16.40 12.63 -23.52
C GLU A 90 17.10 12.30 -22.19
N MET A 91 16.39 12.13 -21.07
CA MET A 91 16.96 12.01 -19.70
C MET A 91 17.17 10.55 -19.23
N GLU A 92 17.10 9.57 -20.12
CA GLU A 92 17.20 8.13 -19.79
C GLU A 92 18.46 7.78 -18.98
N LYS A 93 19.62 8.35 -19.35
CA LYS A 93 20.89 8.08 -18.66
C LYS A 93 20.86 8.56 -17.20
N GLU A 94 20.27 9.72 -16.96
CA GLU A 94 20.13 10.31 -15.62
C GLU A 94 19.07 9.57 -14.80
N MET A 95 18.01 9.09 -15.43
CA MET A 95 17.03 8.20 -14.78
C MET A 95 17.66 6.86 -14.36
N GLU A 96 18.53 6.27 -15.19
CA GLU A 96 19.29 5.06 -14.84
C GLU A 96 20.24 5.33 -13.66
N MET A 97 20.99 6.44 -13.71
CA MET A 97 21.87 6.90 -12.63
C MET A 97 21.12 7.07 -11.30
N PHE A 98 19.96 7.72 -11.35
CA PHE A 98 19.08 7.92 -10.21
C PHE A 98 18.61 6.59 -9.62
N ASN A 99 18.05 5.70 -10.44
CA ASN A 99 17.46 4.45 -9.96
C ASN A 99 18.53 3.50 -9.41
N LEU A 100 19.71 3.46 -10.02
CA LEU A 100 20.85 2.70 -9.50
C LEU A 100 21.27 3.22 -8.13
N ALA A 101 21.42 4.54 -7.98
CA ALA A 101 21.77 5.17 -6.72
C ALA A 101 20.70 4.92 -5.64
N PHE A 102 19.43 5.07 -5.99
CA PHE A 102 18.29 4.87 -5.11
C PHE A 102 18.24 3.45 -4.55
N ALA A 103 18.36 2.44 -5.42
CA ALA A 103 18.35 1.03 -5.03
C ALA A 103 19.57 0.67 -4.16
N LYS A 104 20.77 1.15 -4.51
CA LYS A 104 21.98 0.90 -3.71
C LYS A 104 21.88 1.46 -2.30
N VAL A 105 21.41 2.70 -2.14
CA VAL A 105 21.28 3.31 -0.81
C VAL A 105 20.24 2.56 0.04
N LEU A 106 19.12 2.16 -0.55
CA LEU A 106 18.14 1.29 0.12
C LEU A 106 18.73 -0.06 0.51
N ASN A 107 19.55 -0.66 -0.34
CA ASN A 107 20.18 -1.96 -0.07
C ASN A 107 21.18 -1.88 1.10
N GLN A 108 21.96 -0.79 1.17
CA GLN A 108 22.90 -0.52 2.25
C GLN A 108 22.17 -0.37 3.59
N GLY A 109 21.08 0.41 3.62
CA GLY A 109 20.38 0.74 4.84
C GLY A 109 21.12 1.79 5.70
N ASP A 110 20.73 1.92 6.97
CA ASP A 110 21.41 2.82 7.91
C ASP A 110 22.83 2.30 8.30
N ALA A 111 23.52 3.02 9.19
CA ALA A 111 24.85 2.64 9.68
C ALA A 111 24.92 1.25 10.36
N LYS A 112 23.78 0.62 10.67
CA LYS A 112 23.66 -0.72 11.24
C LYS A 112 22.95 -1.69 10.27
N GLY A 113 22.70 -1.29 9.03
CA GLY A 113 21.96 -2.09 8.06
C GLY A 113 20.48 -2.23 8.40
N ARG A 114 19.88 -1.26 9.10
CA ARG A 114 18.41 -1.17 9.19
C ARG A 114 17.87 -0.67 7.85
N VAL A 115 16.72 -1.20 7.48
CA VAL A 115 15.94 -0.68 6.36
C VAL A 115 15.44 0.73 6.66
N PHE A 116 15.38 1.57 5.64
CA PHE A 116 14.62 2.83 5.72
C PHE A 116 13.13 2.53 5.58
N THR A 117 12.32 2.97 6.54
CA THR A 117 10.87 2.77 6.49
C THR A 117 10.22 3.68 5.45
N PHE A 118 10.75 4.89 5.27
CA PHE A 118 10.22 5.90 4.35
C PHE A 118 11.31 6.53 3.45
N PRO A 119 10.93 7.08 2.27
CA PRO A 119 9.63 6.86 1.63
C PRO A 119 9.46 5.40 1.23
N ILE A 120 8.22 4.95 1.14
CA ILE A 120 7.90 3.64 0.57
C ILE A 120 8.09 3.74 -0.94
N PRO A 121 9.00 2.95 -1.55
CA PRO A 121 9.18 2.97 -3.00
C PRO A 121 8.19 2.02 -3.68
N THR A 122 7.67 2.47 -4.82
CA THR A 122 6.78 1.69 -5.69
C THR A 122 7.33 1.66 -7.10
N TYR A 123 7.48 0.46 -7.67
CA TYR A 123 7.78 0.27 -9.08
C TYR A 123 6.58 -0.31 -9.83
N CYS A 124 6.36 0.20 -11.04
CA CYS A 124 5.34 -0.32 -11.95
C CYS A 124 5.93 -1.47 -12.79
N ILE A 125 5.28 -2.63 -12.79
CA ILE A 125 5.64 -3.74 -13.66
C ILE A 125 4.72 -3.71 -14.88
N THR A 126 5.31 -3.45 -16.04
CA THR A 126 4.65 -3.42 -17.35
C THR A 126 5.08 -4.61 -18.21
N LYS A 127 4.45 -4.81 -19.37
CA LYS A 127 4.75 -5.93 -20.28
C LYS A 127 6.18 -5.87 -20.86
N ASP A 128 6.71 -4.66 -20.99
CA ASP A 128 8.04 -4.32 -21.50
C ASP A 128 9.07 -4.10 -20.38
N PHE A 129 8.74 -4.44 -19.13
CA PHE A 129 9.65 -4.30 -18.00
C PHE A 129 10.96 -5.05 -18.26
N GLU A 130 12.08 -4.36 -18.05
CA GLU A 130 13.41 -4.90 -18.32
C GLU A 130 13.93 -5.69 -17.12
N TRP A 131 13.72 -7.01 -17.15
CA TRP A 131 14.06 -7.90 -16.03
C TRP A 131 15.57 -8.08 -15.80
N GLU A 132 16.37 -7.91 -16.85
CA GLU A 132 17.82 -8.12 -16.84
C GLU A 132 18.55 -6.82 -17.17
N SER A 133 18.65 -5.94 -16.18
CA SER A 133 19.47 -4.72 -16.23
C SER A 133 20.20 -4.51 -14.91
N PRO A 134 21.29 -3.71 -14.88
CA PRO A 134 21.98 -3.37 -13.63
C PRO A 134 21.05 -2.75 -12.59
N VAL A 135 20.11 -1.91 -13.02
CA VAL A 135 19.10 -1.28 -12.16
C VAL A 135 18.12 -2.31 -11.60
N SER A 136 17.57 -3.19 -12.46
CA SER A 136 16.64 -4.23 -12.01
C SER A 136 17.30 -5.22 -11.04
N GLN A 137 18.56 -5.58 -11.29
CA GLN A 137 19.34 -6.40 -10.35
C GLN A 137 19.39 -5.77 -8.96
N GLU A 138 19.75 -4.48 -8.84
CA GLU A 138 19.80 -3.80 -7.53
C GLU A 138 18.41 -3.70 -6.88
N ILE A 139 17.36 -3.39 -7.65
CA ILE A 139 15.98 -3.31 -7.13
C ILE A 139 15.54 -4.66 -6.54
N PHE A 140 15.77 -5.75 -7.25
CA PHE A 140 15.40 -7.08 -6.78
C PHE A 140 16.35 -7.60 -5.68
N GLU A 141 17.57 -7.09 -5.59
CA GLU A 141 18.46 -7.34 -4.45
C GLU A 141 17.85 -6.71 -3.18
N VAL A 142 17.39 -5.46 -3.22
CA VAL A 142 16.63 -4.84 -2.12
C VAL A 142 15.35 -5.62 -1.82
N ALA A 143 14.60 -6.04 -2.85
CA ALA A 143 13.35 -6.77 -2.68
C ALA A 143 13.55 -8.12 -1.99
N SER A 144 14.60 -8.85 -2.37
CA SER A 144 14.97 -10.11 -1.73
C SER A 144 15.35 -9.90 -0.26
N LYS A 145 16.08 -8.82 0.05
CA LYS A 145 16.64 -8.54 1.38
C LYS A 145 15.61 -8.01 2.36
N TYR A 146 14.96 -6.92 2.01
CA TYR A 146 14.10 -6.16 2.92
C TYR A 146 12.62 -6.24 2.53
N GLY A 147 12.28 -6.77 1.35
CA GLY A 147 10.91 -6.71 0.84
C GLY A 147 10.44 -5.31 0.44
N ALA A 148 11.39 -4.43 0.13
CA ALA A 148 11.15 -3.17 -0.57
C ALA A 148 11.76 -3.30 -1.97
N PRO A 149 11.12 -2.84 -3.04
CA PRO A 149 9.96 -1.97 -3.11
C PRO A 149 8.61 -2.72 -3.14
N TYR A 150 7.53 -1.95 -3.27
CA TYR A 150 6.23 -2.44 -3.71
C TYR A 150 6.19 -2.59 -5.22
N PHE A 151 5.36 -3.51 -5.70
CA PHE A 151 5.12 -3.73 -7.12
C PHE A 151 3.67 -3.45 -7.48
N SER A 152 3.48 -2.54 -8.44
CA SER A 152 2.18 -2.33 -9.09
C SER A 152 2.10 -3.15 -10.37
N ASN A 153 1.10 -4.00 -10.48
CA ASN A 153 0.92 -4.88 -11.63
C ASN A 153 0.12 -4.17 -12.73
N PHE A 154 0.79 -3.81 -13.82
CA PHE A 154 0.15 -3.26 -15.03
C PHE A 154 0.13 -4.27 -16.19
N VAL A 155 0.66 -5.49 -16.00
CA VAL A 155 0.75 -6.51 -17.05
C VAL A 155 -0.65 -7.03 -17.44
N ASN A 156 -1.45 -7.39 -16.43
CA ASN A 156 -2.80 -7.93 -16.58
C ASN A 156 -3.88 -6.93 -16.10
N SER A 157 -3.55 -5.65 -16.06
CA SER A 157 -4.49 -4.59 -15.64
C SER A 157 -5.25 -4.05 -16.84
N ASP A 158 -6.52 -3.70 -16.63
CA ASP A 158 -7.31 -2.91 -17.59
C ASP A 158 -6.84 -1.44 -17.67
N MET A 159 -5.93 -1.04 -16.77
CA MET A 159 -5.34 0.30 -16.72
C MET A 159 -3.92 0.29 -17.23
N LYS A 160 -3.54 1.32 -18.01
CA LYS A 160 -2.14 1.65 -18.29
C LYS A 160 -1.57 2.53 -17.16
N PRO A 161 -0.23 2.53 -16.96
CA PRO A 161 0.42 3.47 -16.04
C PRO A 161 0.03 4.94 -16.31
N GLU A 162 -0.26 5.28 -17.56
CA GLU A 162 -0.64 6.63 -18.01
C GLU A 162 -2.07 7.02 -17.59
N ASP A 163 -2.99 6.05 -17.53
CA ASP A 163 -4.41 6.27 -17.14
C ASP A 163 -4.51 6.63 -15.66
N VAL A 164 -3.64 6.03 -14.85
CA VAL A 164 -3.38 6.39 -13.45
C VAL A 164 -2.90 7.85 -13.39
N ARG A 165 -2.01 8.29 -14.27
CA ARG A 165 -1.29 9.56 -14.13
C ARG A 165 -2.00 10.79 -14.73
N SER A 166 -2.90 10.60 -15.69
CA SER A 166 -3.60 11.67 -16.43
C SER A 166 -4.72 12.39 -15.65
N MET A 167 -4.92 12.06 -14.37
CA MET A 167 -6.01 12.56 -13.51
C MET A 167 -5.95 14.06 -13.16
N CYS A 168 -4.89 14.78 -13.58
CA CYS A 168 -4.71 16.20 -13.30
C CYS A 168 -5.40 17.15 -14.31
N CYS A 169 -5.35 16.87 -15.63
CA CYS A 169 -5.68 17.87 -16.66
C CYS A 169 -6.81 17.48 -17.64
N ARG A 170 -7.27 16.22 -17.68
CA ARG A 170 -8.26 15.71 -18.67
C ARG A 170 -9.44 14.97 -18.03
N LEU A 171 -9.94 15.48 -16.91
CA LEU A 171 -11.13 14.94 -16.25
C LEU A 171 -12.40 15.15 -17.09
N ARG A 172 -12.69 14.25 -18.04
CA ARG A 172 -14.07 13.98 -18.46
C ARG A 172 -14.67 13.06 -17.41
N ILE A 173 -15.60 13.60 -16.61
CA ILE A 173 -16.25 12.90 -15.50
C ILE A 173 -17.46 12.14 -16.06
N ASP A 174 -17.36 10.82 -16.16
CA ASP A 174 -18.52 9.94 -16.19
C ASP A 174 -18.76 9.46 -14.75
N ASN A 175 -19.94 9.77 -14.21
CA ASN A 175 -20.33 9.42 -12.85
C ASN A 175 -20.85 7.98 -12.73
N ARG A 176 -21.18 7.33 -13.86
CA ARG A 176 -21.76 5.98 -13.91
C ARG A 176 -20.75 4.88 -13.64
N GLU A 177 -19.46 5.16 -13.84
CA GLU A 177 -18.38 4.22 -13.57
C GLU A 177 -17.62 4.57 -12.29
N LEU A 178 -17.41 3.58 -11.42
CA LEU A 178 -16.48 3.73 -10.31
C LEU A 178 -15.06 3.81 -10.84
N ARG A 179 -14.41 4.95 -10.60
CA ARG A 179 -13.01 5.14 -10.95
C ARG A 179 -12.12 4.41 -9.97
N LYS A 180 -11.09 3.74 -10.46
CA LYS A 180 -10.05 3.20 -9.59
C LYS A 180 -9.01 4.27 -9.28
N ARG A 181 -8.67 4.42 -8.00
CA ARG A 181 -7.48 5.14 -7.55
C ARG A 181 -6.27 4.34 -8.03
N GLY A 182 -5.43 4.97 -8.84
CA GLY A 182 -4.25 4.31 -9.38
C GLY A 182 -3.17 4.07 -8.32
N GLY A 183 -2.36 3.02 -8.53
CA GLY A 183 -1.17 2.69 -7.72
C GLY A 183 -1.41 2.12 -6.31
N GLY A 184 -2.60 1.57 -6.02
CA GLY A 184 -2.88 0.87 -4.77
C GLY A 184 -2.90 1.80 -3.54
N PHE A 185 -2.52 1.29 -2.36
CA PHE A 185 -2.59 2.07 -1.10
C PHE A 185 -1.73 3.32 -1.09
N PHE A 186 -0.57 3.28 -1.74
CA PHE A 186 0.48 4.28 -1.55
C PHE A 186 0.95 4.96 -2.84
N GLY A 187 0.63 4.43 -4.03
CA GLY A 187 1.01 4.99 -5.33
C GLY A 187 -0.05 5.91 -5.96
N ALA A 188 -0.72 6.75 -5.17
CA ALA A 188 -1.82 7.59 -5.66
C ALA A 188 -1.39 8.59 -6.75
N ASN A 189 -2.33 8.92 -7.64
CA ASN A 189 -2.10 9.82 -8.77
C ASN A 189 -1.82 11.27 -8.34
N PRO A 190 -1.21 12.11 -9.20
CA PRO A 190 -0.98 13.52 -8.89
C PRO A 190 -2.28 14.31 -8.63
N LEU A 191 -2.22 15.26 -7.69
CA LEU A 191 -3.31 16.18 -7.30
C LEU A 191 -4.65 15.50 -6.93
N THR A 192 -4.58 14.27 -6.43
CA THR A 192 -5.73 13.53 -5.86
C THR A 192 -5.33 12.86 -4.54
N GLY A 193 -6.33 12.34 -3.84
CA GLY A 193 -6.18 11.70 -2.54
C GLY A 193 -7.56 11.31 -2.01
N SER A 194 -7.67 11.12 -0.71
CA SER A 194 -8.95 10.91 -0.04
C SER A 194 -9.19 12.00 0.99
N ILE A 195 -10.42 12.55 1.03
CA ILE A 195 -10.82 13.51 2.08
C ILE A 195 -10.96 12.81 3.45
N GLY A 196 -11.14 11.50 3.45
CA GLY A 196 -11.32 10.69 4.65
C GLY A 196 -11.74 9.28 4.30
N VAL A 197 -11.51 8.38 5.26
CA VAL A 197 -11.87 6.97 5.18
C VAL A 197 -12.86 6.66 6.31
N VAL A 198 -13.98 6.03 5.99
CA VAL A 198 -14.88 5.40 6.96
C VAL A 198 -14.85 3.89 6.73
N THR A 199 -14.47 3.14 7.75
CA THR A 199 -14.36 1.67 7.66
C THR A 199 -15.56 1.00 8.29
N ILE A 200 -16.23 0.13 7.53
CA ILE A 200 -17.35 -0.69 7.98
C ILE A 200 -16.83 -1.92 8.73
N ASN A 201 -17.35 -2.14 9.94
CA ASN A 201 -17.05 -3.32 10.76
C ASN A 201 -17.96 -4.49 10.34
N LEU A 202 -17.55 -5.26 9.32
CA LEU A 202 -18.33 -6.37 8.78
C LEU A 202 -18.60 -7.50 9.80
N PRO A 203 -17.65 -7.89 10.69
CA PRO A 203 -17.90 -8.91 11.71
C PRO A 203 -19.14 -8.63 12.55
N ARG A 204 -19.33 -7.36 12.92
CA ARG A 204 -20.50 -6.90 13.69
C ARG A 204 -21.80 -7.09 12.92
N ILE A 205 -21.78 -6.86 11.60
CA ILE A 205 -22.95 -7.07 10.74
C ILE A 205 -23.25 -8.56 10.67
N GLY A 206 -22.24 -9.39 10.38
CA GLY A 206 -22.38 -10.84 10.30
C GLY A 206 -22.93 -11.46 11.59
N TYR A 207 -22.52 -10.95 12.75
CA TYR A 207 -23.03 -11.40 14.05
C TYR A 207 -24.48 -10.98 14.35
N LEU A 208 -24.90 -9.81 13.88
CA LEU A 208 -26.23 -9.27 14.17
C LEU A 208 -27.29 -9.69 13.16
N ALA A 209 -26.89 -10.08 11.95
CA ALA A 209 -27.78 -10.53 10.90
C ALA A 209 -28.18 -12.00 11.11
N LYS A 210 -29.43 -12.33 10.81
CA LYS A 210 -29.94 -13.71 10.86
C LYS A 210 -29.69 -14.47 9.56
N ASP A 211 -29.68 -13.74 8.46
CA ASP A 211 -29.54 -14.25 7.11
C ASP A 211 -28.83 -13.22 6.23
N GLU A 212 -28.64 -13.59 4.97
CA GLU A 212 -27.97 -12.78 3.96
C GLU A 212 -28.73 -11.47 3.66
N ASP A 213 -30.05 -11.49 3.64
CA ASP A 213 -30.85 -10.29 3.33
C ASP A 213 -30.68 -9.23 4.44
N GLU A 214 -30.80 -9.64 5.71
CA GLU A 214 -30.57 -8.75 6.85
C GLU A 214 -29.12 -8.22 6.88
N PHE A 215 -28.14 -9.01 6.43
CA PHE A 215 -26.75 -8.57 6.31
C PHE A 215 -26.63 -7.38 5.34
N PHE A 216 -27.23 -7.50 4.15
CA PHE A 216 -27.18 -6.45 3.13
C PHE A 216 -27.95 -5.19 3.53
N GLU A 217 -29.12 -5.32 4.16
CA GLU A 217 -29.89 -4.17 4.69
C GLU A 217 -29.08 -3.37 5.72
N ARG A 218 -28.39 -4.06 6.63
CA ARG A 218 -27.53 -3.44 7.64
C ARG A 218 -26.30 -2.79 7.01
N LEU A 219 -25.68 -3.47 6.03
CA LEU A 219 -24.55 -2.93 5.30
C LEU A 219 -24.93 -1.64 4.57
N GLU A 220 -26.05 -1.62 3.86
CA GLU A 220 -26.58 -0.44 3.18
C GLU A 220 -26.78 0.72 4.15
N THR A 221 -27.47 0.48 5.26
CA THR A 221 -27.74 1.50 6.28
C THR A 221 -26.45 2.13 6.80
N LEU A 222 -25.40 1.33 7.03
CA LEU A 222 -24.11 1.82 7.49
C LEU A 222 -23.32 2.56 6.39
N MET A 223 -23.48 2.15 5.13
CA MET A 223 -22.87 2.84 3.99
C MET A 223 -23.50 4.22 3.75
N GLU A 224 -24.81 4.37 3.93
CA GLU A 224 -25.50 5.66 3.89
C GLU A 224 -24.97 6.61 4.98
N LEU A 225 -24.81 6.11 6.21
CA LEU A 225 -24.21 6.89 7.29
C LEU A 225 -22.75 7.28 7.01
N ALA A 226 -21.99 6.40 6.35
CA ALA A 226 -20.63 6.69 5.94
C ALA A 226 -20.58 7.77 4.85
N LYS A 227 -21.50 7.74 3.87
CA LYS A 227 -21.68 8.80 2.87
C LYS A 227 -21.92 10.14 3.53
N ASP A 228 -22.91 10.23 4.42
CA ASP A 228 -23.26 11.47 5.11
C ASP A 228 -22.08 12.06 5.89
N SER A 229 -21.35 11.21 6.63
CA SER A 229 -20.14 11.60 7.37
C SER A 229 -19.07 12.20 6.46
N LEU A 230 -18.79 11.56 5.32
CA LEU A 230 -17.78 11.98 4.37
C LEU A 230 -18.19 13.28 3.65
N GLU A 231 -19.46 13.44 3.30
CA GLU A 231 -19.99 14.65 2.68
C GLU A 231 -19.98 15.85 3.63
N ILE A 232 -20.31 15.65 4.90
CA ILE A 232 -20.15 16.68 5.95
C ILE A 232 -18.68 17.11 6.03
N LYS A 233 -17.76 16.15 6.11
CA LYS A 233 -16.32 16.44 6.18
C LYS A 233 -15.82 17.21 4.96
N ARG A 234 -16.26 16.83 3.75
CA ARG A 234 -15.90 17.52 2.50
C ARG A 234 -16.34 18.98 2.52
N LYS A 235 -17.57 19.26 2.95
CA LYS A 235 -18.08 20.64 3.10
C LYS A 235 -17.21 21.47 4.05
N VAL A 236 -16.81 20.89 5.19
CA VAL A 236 -15.94 21.55 6.17
C VAL A 236 -14.55 21.83 5.59
N LEU A 237 -13.94 20.85 4.90
CA LEU A 237 -12.63 21.03 4.27
C LEU A 237 -12.64 22.15 3.23
N GLU A 238 -13.64 22.21 2.35
CA GLU A 238 -13.78 23.31 1.38
C GLU A 238 -13.84 24.67 2.08
N GLN A 239 -14.66 24.80 3.12
CA GLN A 239 -14.79 26.05 3.88
C GLN A 239 -13.48 26.46 4.57
N PHE A 240 -12.78 25.51 5.17
CA PHE A 240 -11.52 25.77 5.85
C PHE A 240 -10.40 26.14 4.86
N THR A 241 -10.34 25.47 3.70
CA THR A 241 -9.38 25.83 2.64
C THR A 241 -9.67 27.23 2.10
N GLU A 242 -10.94 27.57 1.87
CA GLU A 242 -11.33 28.91 1.42
C GLU A 242 -10.88 29.99 2.42
N LYS A 243 -11.13 29.77 3.72
CA LYS A 243 -10.70 30.64 4.84
C LYS A 243 -9.19 30.67 5.09
N GLY A 244 -8.40 29.89 4.35
CA GLY A 244 -6.93 29.89 4.45
C GLY A 244 -6.36 29.06 5.59
N LEU A 245 -7.12 28.12 6.16
CA LEU A 245 -6.62 27.18 7.18
C LEU A 245 -5.82 26.01 6.59
N TYR A 246 -5.82 25.88 5.26
CA TYR A 246 -5.00 24.92 4.51
C TYR A 246 -4.18 25.66 3.43
N PRO A 247 -3.26 26.58 3.81
CA PRO A 247 -2.55 27.44 2.87
C PRO A 247 -1.74 26.68 1.82
N TYR A 248 -1.11 25.56 2.17
CA TYR A 248 -0.30 24.78 1.24
C TYR A 248 -1.18 24.01 0.27
N SER A 249 -2.21 23.32 0.77
CA SER A 249 -3.18 22.61 -0.08
C SER A 249 -3.92 23.60 -1.00
N LYS A 250 -4.29 24.78 -0.51
CA LYS A 250 -4.88 25.88 -1.30
C LYS A 250 -3.97 26.26 -2.48
N ARG A 251 -2.66 26.37 -2.24
CA ARG A 251 -1.66 26.69 -3.27
C ARG A 251 -1.58 25.58 -4.32
N TYR A 252 -1.47 24.32 -3.94
CA TYR A 252 -1.30 23.21 -4.89
C TYR A 252 -2.60 22.84 -5.62
N LEU A 253 -3.77 23.02 -4.99
CA LEU A 253 -5.09 22.71 -5.56
C LEU A 253 -5.76 23.90 -6.28
N ARG A 254 -5.06 25.02 -6.45
CA ARG A 254 -5.60 26.22 -7.13
C ARG A 254 -6.13 25.93 -8.54
N GLY A 255 -5.44 25.09 -9.31
CA GLY A 255 -5.89 24.72 -10.65
C GLY A 255 -7.18 23.89 -10.63
N VAL A 256 -7.36 23.03 -9.62
CA VAL A 256 -8.61 22.29 -9.41
C VAL A 256 -9.74 23.26 -9.05
N LYS A 257 -9.46 24.24 -8.19
CA LYS A 257 -10.42 25.30 -7.84
C LYS A 257 -10.83 26.14 -9.05
N GLU A 258 -9.88 26.53 -9.88
CA GLU A 258 -10.14 27.29 -11.12
C GLU A 258 -11.00 26.50 -12.10
N ALA A 259 -10.74 25.19 -12.26
CA ALA A 259 -11.47 24.33 -13.19
C ALA A 259 -12.87 23.92 -12.70
N PHE A 260 -13.03 23.65 -11.40
CA PHE A 260 -14.24 23.01 -10.86
C PHE A 260 -14.98 23.85 -9.79
N GLY A 261 -14.47 25.02 -9.41
CA GLY A 261 -15.02 25.85 -8.33
C GLY A 261 -14.81 25.29 -6.92
N LYS A 262 -14.16 24.13 -6.78
CA LYS A 262 -13.92 23.41 -5.50
C LYS A 262 -12.48 22.92 -5.42
N TYR A 263 -11.86 22.96 -4.24
CA TYR A 263 -10.47 22.53 -4.06
C TYR A 263 -10.31 21.00 -4.07
N TRP A 264 -11.23 20.30 -3.41
CA TRP A 264 -11.14 18.87 -3.13
C TRP A 264 -11.96 18.02 -4.11
N LYS A 265 -12.40 18.59 -5.25
CA LYS A 265 -13.22 17.88 -6.26
C LYS A 265 -12.59 16.57 -6.73
N ASN A 266 -11.27 16.56 -6.88
CA ASN A 266 -10.51 15.40 -7.35
C ASN A 266 -10.15 14.41 -6.23
N HIS A 267 -10.60 14.63 -4.98
CA HIS A 267 -10.33 13.73 -3.86
C HIS A 267 -11.51 12.82 -3.60
N PHE A 268 -11.24 11.53 -3.38
CA PHE A 268 -12.22 10.50 -3.12
C PHE A 268 -12.85 10.64 -1.73
N SER A 269 -14.13 10.27 -1.64
CA SER A 269 -14.79 9.86 -0.40
C SER A 269 -14.61 8.35 -0.26
N THR A 270 -13.83 7.89 0.71
CA THR A 270 -13.43 6.47 0.80
C THR A 270 -14.26 5.74 1.83
N ILE A 271 -14.94 4.68 1.39
CA ILE A 271 -15.57 3.71 2.28
C ILE A 271 -14.74 2.42 2.20
N GLY A 272 -14.28 1.95 3.35
CA GLY A 272 -13.52 0.72 3.44
C GLY A 272 -14.20 -0.32 4.32
N LEU A 273 -13.58 -1.49 4.43
CA LEU A 273 -14.09 -2.59 5.25
C LEU A 273 -12.95 -3.31 5.97
N VAL A 274 -13.32 -4.05 7.02
CA VAL A 274 -12.43 -4.96 7.76
C VAL A 274 -13.21 -6.21 8.19
N GLY A 275 -12.53 -7.36 8.29
CA GLY A 275 -13.05 -8.57 8.94
C GLY A 275 -14.06 -9.37 8.13
N MET A 276 -13.93 -9.45 6.80
CA MET A 276 -14.87 -10.25 5.99
C MET A 276 -14.90 -11.72 6.40
N ASN A 277 -13.73 -12.32 6.70
CA ASN A 277 -13.68 -13.71 7.16
C ASN A 277 -14.52 -13.90 8.43
N GLU A 278 -14.36 -13.03 9.43
CA GLU A 278 -15.13 -13.14 10.66
C GLU A 278 -16.59 -12.76 10.47
N ALA A 279 -16.93 -11.92 9.50
CA ALA A 279 -18.33 -11.67 9.13
C ALA A 279 -19.01 -12.95 8.62
N ILE A 280 -18.35 -13.68 7.72
CA ILE A 280 -18.83 -14.96 7.19
C ILE A 280 -18.92 -16.02 8.30
N GLN A 281 -17.92 -16.08 9.19
CA GLN A 281 -17.94 -17.02 10.32
C GLN A 281 -19.09 -16.73 11.29
N ASN A 282 -19.34 -15.45 11.61
CA ASN A 282 -20.42 -15.09 12.53
C ASN A 282 -21.81 -15.31 11.90
N LEU A 283 -21.96 -15.12 10.58
CA LEU A 283 -23.25 -15.27 9.89
C LEU A 283 -23.56 -16.74 9.55
N PHE A 284 -22.58 -17.46 8.99
CA PHE A 284 -22.80 -18.78 8.40
C PHE A 284 -21.99 -19.91 9.05
N GLY A 285 -21.00 -19.59 9.88
CA GLY A 285 -20.16 -20.59 10.55
C GLY A 285 -18.99 -21.15 9.73
N TYR A 286 -18.82 -20.73 8.47
CA TYR A 286 -17.68 -21.12 7.63
C TYR A 286 -16.72 -19.96 7.34
N SER A 287 -15.58 -20.24 6.70
CA SER A 287 -14.51 -19.26 6.44
C SER A 287 -14.60 -18.68 5.03
N ILE A 288 -14.03 -17.48 4.83
CA ILE A 288 -13.82 -16.91 3.49
C ILE A 288 -13.05 -17.85 2.55
N ALA A 289 -12.22 -18.74 3.09
CA ALA A 289 -11.43 -19.70 2.33
C ALA A 289 -12.27 -20.82 1.69
N SER A 290 -13.54 -21.00 2.09
CA SER A 290 -14.43 -21.95 1.42
C SER A 290 -14.94 -21.37 0.10
N PRO A 291 -15.33 -22.20 -0.88
CA PRO A 291 -15.93 -21.72 -2.13
C PRO A 291 -17.12 -20.78 -1.90
N GLU A 292 -18.02 -21.14 -0.96
CA GLU A 292 -19.20 -20.35 -0.60
C GLU A 292 -18.82 -19.02 0.07
N GLY A 293 -17.81 -19.04 0.95
CA GLY A 293 -17.30 -17.83 1.60
C GLY A 293 -16.66 -16.85 0.62
N LEU A 294 -15.93 -17.37 -0.36
CA LEU A 294 -15.34 -16.56 -1.42
C LEU A 294 -16.43 -15.94 -2.32
N GLU A 295 -17.44 -16.71 -2.71
CA GLU A 295 -18.58 -16.21 -3.49
C GLU A 295 -19.35 -15.11 -2.73
N PHE A 296 -19.61 -15.31 -1.45
CA PHE A 296 -20.26 -14.31 -0.61
C PHE A 296 -19.41 -13.03 -0.50
N ALA A 297 -18.09 -13.15 -0.29
CA ALA A 297 -17.20 -12.00 -0.23
C ALA A 297 -17.20 -11.21 -1.56
N VAL A 298 -17.22 -11.88 -2.71
CA VAL A 298 -17.37 -11.24 -4.03
C VAL A 298 -18.71 -10.50 -4.13
N LYS A 299 -19.81 -11.14 -3.69
CA LYS A 299 -21.14 -10.52 -3.69
C LYS A 299 -21.17 -9.25 -2.83
N VAL A 300 -20.58 -9.28 -1.63
CA VAL A 300 -20.50 -8.11 -0.76
C VAL A 300 -19.68 -6.98 -1.39
N LEU A 301 -18.52 -7.29 -1.97
CA LEU A 301 -17.71 -6.26 -2.64
C LEU A 301 -18.45 -5.62 -3.82
N ASN A 302 -19.16 -6.40 -4.64
CA ASN A 302 -19.95 -5.87 -5.75
C ASN A 302 -21.14 -5.03 -5.28
N PHE A 303 -21.86 -5.46 -4.25
CA PHE A 303 -22.92 -4.66 -3.63
C PHE A 303 -22.39 -3.31 -3.14
N MET A 304 -21.25 -3.30 -2.43
CA MET A 304 -20.64 -2.06 -1.99
C MET A 304 -20.24 -1.17 -3.18
N ARG A 305 -19.76 -1.74 -4.29
CA ARG A 305 -19.42 -0.97 -5.49
C ARG A 305 -20.64 -0.33 -6.14
N GLU A 306 -21.74 -1.05 -6.24
CA GLU A 306 -23.00 -0.53 -6.77
C GLU A 306 -23.48 0.66 -5.94
N LYS A 307 -23.52 0.52 -4.61
CA LYS A 307 -23.89 1.63 -3.71
C LYS A 307 -22.96 2.83 -3.81
N LEU A 308 -21.65 2.61 -3.93
CA LEU A 308 -20.71 3.71 -4.13
C LEU A 308 -20.96 4.42 -5.47
N ALA A 309 -21.35 3.71 -6.53
CA ALA A 309 -21.69 4.31 -7.81
C ALA A 309 -22.96 5.18 -7.67
N ASP A 310 -24.00 4.67 -7.00
CA ASP A 310 -25.21 5.44 -6.69
C ASP A 310 -24.86 6.73 -5.93
N PHE A 311 -23.97 6.66 -4.94
CA PHE A 311 -23.51 7.84 -4.19
C PHE A 311 -22.75 8.84 -5.05
N GLN A 312 -21.99 8.39 -6.06
CA GLN A 312 -21.32 9.29 -7.00
C GLN A 312 -22.33 10.05 -7.85
N GLU A 313 -23.37 9.38 -8.32
CA GLU A 313 -24.43 10.01 -9.10
C GLU A 313 -25.23 11.01 -8.27
N GLU A 314 -25.63 10.62 -7.04
CA GLU A 314 -26.42 11.44 -6.13
C GLU A 314 -25.68 12.70 -5.68
N THR A 315 -24.43 12.56 -5.25
CA THR A 315 -23.66 13.67 -4.64
C THR A 315 -22.84 14.45 -5.66
N GLY A 316 -22.58 13.86 -6.83
CA GLY A 316 -21.63 14.36 -7.81
C GLY A 316 -20.16 14.33 -7.36
N ASN A 317 -19.83 13.68 -6.24
CA ASN A 317 -18.44 13.49 -5.79
C ASN A 317 -17.95 12.07 -6.12
N ILE A 318 -16.64 11.89 -6.20
CA ILE A 318 -16.05 10.58 -6.50
C ILE A 318 -15.88 9.74 -5.23
N TYR A 319 -16.18 8.45 -5.33
CA TYR A 319 -16.13 7.47 -4.24
C TYR A 319 -15.23 6.29 -4.62
N ASN A 320 -14.65 5.64 -3.62
CA ASN A 320 -13.89 4.40 -3.85
C ASN A 320 -14.02 3.41 -2.69
N LEU A 321 -13.83 2.13 -3.04
CA LEU A 321 -13.84 1.01 -2.12
C LEU A 321 -12.41 0.65 -1.73
N GLU A 322 -12.06 0.78 -0.45
CA GLU A 322 -10.72 0.50 0.05
C GLU A 322 -10.69 -0.73 0.96
N ALA A 323 -9.73 -1.62 0.72
CA ALA A 323 -9.36 -2.61 1.72
C ALA A 323 -8.74 -1.80 2.87
N THR A 324 -9.35 -1.59 4.04
CA THR A 324 -8.67 -0.72 5.03
C THR A 324 -7.40 -1.40 5.54
N PRO A 325 -6.22 -0.75 5.69
CA PRO A 325 -5.04 -1.37 6.31
C PRO A 325 -5.26 -1.75 7.78
N ALA A 326 -6.20 -1.05 8.42
CA ALA A 326 -6.79 -1.34 9.73
C ALA A 326 -5.79 -1.60 10.87
N GLU A 327 -4.61 -0.97 10.88
CA GLU A 327 -3.56 -1.23 11.88
C GLU A 327 -4.07 -1.17 13.32
N GLY A 328 -4.73 -0.07 13.68
CA GLY A 328 -5.40 0.06 14.97
C GLY A 328 -6.87 -0.37 14.95
N ALA A 329 -7.53 -0.29 13.79
CA ALA A 329 -8.97 -0.55 13.69
C ALA A 329 -9.31 -2.04 13.88
N SER A 330 -8.50 -2.97 13.33
CA SER A 330 -8.75 -4.41 13.43
C SER A 330 -8.85 -4.87 14.88
N TYR A 331 -7.91 -4.42 15.70
CA TYR A 331 -7.82 -4.68 17.14
C TYR A 331 -8.86 -3.90 17.96
N ARG A 332 -8.97 -2.58 17.72
CA ARG A 332 -9.88 -1.72 18.49
C ARG A 332 -11.34 -2.15 18.33
N LEU A 333 -11.76 -2.46 17.11
CA LEU A 333 -13.11 -2.92 16.82
C LEU A 333 -13.36 -4.27 17.50
N ALA A 334 -12.47 -5.24 17.32
CA ALA A 334 -12.60 -6.55 17.96
C ALA A 334 -12.72 -6.46 19.50
N ARG A 335 -11.98 -5.57 20.16
CA ARG A 335 -12.11 -5.32 21.62
C ARG A 335 -13.44 -4.71 22.03
N ILE A 336 -13.94 -3.73 21.26
CA ILE A 336 -15.26 -3.15 21.50
C ILE A 336 -16.33 -4.22 21.31
N ASP A 337 -16.14 -5.07 20.30
CA ASP A 337 -17.04 -6.13 19.93
C ASP A 337 -17.13 -7.21 21.00
N LYS A 338 -15.99 -7.76 21.44
CA LYS A 338 -15.90 -8.73 22.55
C LYS A 338 -16.44 -8.21 23.88
N ARG A 339 -16.31 -6.92 24.18
CA ARG A 339 -16.91 -6.34 25.40
C ARG A 339 -18.43 -6.26 25.33
N ARG A 340 -18.99 -6.05 24.14
CA ARG A 340 -20.43 -5.85 23.95
C ARG A 340 -21.16 -7.17 23.70
N TYR A 341 -20.56 -8.05 22.89
CA TYR A 341 -21.06 -9.37 22.53
C TYR A 341 -19.93 -10.39 22.79
N PRO A 342 -19.83 -10.97 23.99
CA PRO A 342 -18.70 -11.82 24.37
C PRO A 342 -18.48 -13.04 23.46
N ASP A 343 -19.55 -13.54 22.86
CA ASP A 343 -19.64 -14.71 21.97
C ASP A 343 -19.37 -14.39 20.49
N ILE A 344 -19.22 -13.12 20.09
CA ILE A 344 -18.85 -12.77 18.71
C ILE A 344 -17.50 -13.39 18.33
N VAL A 345 -17.41 -14.03 17.18
CA VAL A 345 -16.17 -14.65 16.70
C VAL A 345 -15.21 -13.57 16.20
N VAL A 346 -13.95 -13.64 16.62
CA VAL A 346 -12.84 -12.82 16.11
C VAL A 346 -11.76 -13.71 15.48
N ALA A 347 -10.78 -13.12 14.76
CA ALA A 347 -9.83 -13.88 13.94
C ALA A 347 -8.99 -14.88 14.75
N ASN A 348 -8.62 -14.52 15.98
CA ASN A 348 -7.80 -15.33 16.87
C ASN A 348 -8.56 -15.90 18.08
N GLU A 349 -9.85 -16.21 17.91
CA GLU A 349 -10.74 -16.72 18.97
C GLU A 349 -10.08 -17.79 19.86
N LYS A 350 -9.41 -18.76 19.24
CA LYS A 350 -8.73 -19.89 19.90
C LYS A 350 -7.59 -19.48 20.85
N TYR A 351 -7.07 -18.27 20.70
CA TYR A 351 -5.91 -17.75 21.43
C TYR A 351 -6.30 -16.76 22.53
N LEU A 352 -7.55 -16.32 22.60
CA LEU A 352 -8.01 -15.38 23.63
C LEU A 352 -7.89 -15.97 25.05
N SER A 353 -8.16 -17.27 25.19
CA SER A 353 -8.00 -18.00 26.46
C SER A 353 -6.55 -18.03 26.96
N LYS A 354 -5.58 -17.76 26.08
CA LYS A 354 -4.14 -17.66 26.38
C LYS A 354 -3.71 -16.22 26.66
N GLY A 355 -4.65 -15.28 26.78
CA GLY A 355 -4.39 -13.86 27.03
C GLY A 355 -4.01 -13.07 25.78
N ALA A 356 -4.20 -13.62 24.57
CA ALA A 356 -3.98 -12.87 23.34
C ALA A 356 -5.06 -11.79 23.18
N GLU A 357 -4.65 -10.63 22.69
CA GLU A 357 -5.58 -9.55 22.37
C GLU A 357 -6.40 -9.88 21.10
N PRO A 358 -7.70 -9.59 21.06
CA PRO A 358 -8.56 -9.92 19.92
C PRO A 358 -8.29 -8.99 18.74
N PHE A 359 -8.37 -9.52 17.52
CA PHE A 359 -8.30 -8.73 16.29
C PHE A 359 -9.18 -9.31 15.18
N TYR A 360 -9.46 -8.50 14.16
CA TYR A 360 -10.11 -8.93 12.91
C TYR A 360 -9.11 -9.07 11.77
N THR A 361 -9.39 -10.01 10.87
CA THR A 361 -8.63 -10.20 9.63
C THR A 361 -8.76 -8.97 8.75
N ASN A 362 -7.66 -8.55 8.12
CA ASN A 362 -7.66 -7.33 7.35
C ASN A 362 -8.55 -7.45 6.10
N SER A 363 -9.51 -6.55 5.93
CA SER A 363 -10.37 -6.46 4.75
C SER A 363 -11.00 -7.81 4.34
N THR A 364 -10.69 -8.30 3.13
CA THR A 364 -11.07 -9.61 2.57
C THR A 364 -9.87 -10.54 2.39
N GLN A 365 -8.81 -10.35 3.17
CA GLN A 365 -7.66 -11.25 3.15
C GLN A 365 -8.05 -12.62 3.72
N LEU A 366 -7.26 -13.64 3.37
CA LEU A 366 -7.32 -14.93 4.05
C LEU A 366 -6.92 -14.77 5.53
N PRO A 367 -7.43 -15.64 6.44
CA PRO A 367 -6.98 -15.69 7.82
C PRO A 367 -5.45 -15.80 7.89
N VAL A 368 -4.83 -15.12 8.85
CA VAL A 368 -3.37 -15.07 8.94
C VAL A 368 -2.73 -16.43 9.28
N ASP A 369 -3.49 -17.35 9.88
CA ASP A 369 -3.07 -18.71 10.20
C ASP A 369 -3.52 -19.75 9.15
N TRP A 370 -4.03 -19.30 8.00
CA TRP A 370 -4.50 -20.15 6.92
C TRP A 370 -3.40 -21.07 6.38
N ASP A 371 -3.74 -22.35 6.22
CA ASP A 371 -2.81 -23.43 5.89
C ASP A 371 -2.97 -23.87 4.44
N GLY A 372 -2.39 -23.10 3.52
CA GLY A 372 -2.28 -23.46 2.12
C GLY A 372 -1.07 -22.79 1.47
N ASP A 373 -0.91 -22.97 0.17
CA ASP A 373 0.25 -22.45 -0.55
C ASP A 373 0.04 -21.05 -1.14
N LEU A 374 1.12 -20.46 -1.66
CA LEU A 374 1.10 -19.10 -2.21
C LEU A 374 0.19 -18.98 -3.44
N PHE A 375 0.21 -19.97 -4.34
CA PHE A 375 -0.57 -19.91 -5.58
C PHE A 375 -2.05 -20.08 -5.28
N GLU A 376 -2.42 -20.96 -4.37
CA GLU A 376 -3.79 -21.06 -3.86
C GLU A 376 -4.27 -19.73 -3.24
N ALA A 377 -3.42 -19.08 -2.43
CA ALA A 377 -3.73 -17.76 -1.87
C ALA A 377 -3.86 -16.68 -2.95
N LEU A 378 -3.00 -16.69 -3.98
CA LEU A 378 -3.05 -15.77 -5.10
C LEU A 378 -4.33 -16.00 -5.94
N GLU A 379 -4.71 -17.24 -6.23
CA GLU A 379 -5.94 -17.59 -6.96
C GLU A 379 -7.19 -17.13 -6.22
N HIS A 380 -7.23 -17.34 -4.89
CA HIS A 380 -8.31 -16.83 -4.06
C HIS A 380 -8.37 -15.30 -4.09
N GLN A 381 -7.23 -14.63 -3.87
CA GLN A 381 -7.18 -13.18 -3.80
C GLN A 381 -7.35 -12.50 -5.16
N ASP A 382 -7.05 -13.17 -6.28
CA ASP A 382 -7.28 -12.64 -7.63
C ASP A 382 -8.76 -12.36 -7.93
N LYS A 383 -9.68 -13.07 -7.26
CA LYS A 383 -11.13 -12.82 -7.39
C LYS A 383 -11.61 -11.62 -6.59
N LEU A 384 -10.85 -11.19 -5.57
CA LEU A 384 -11.28 -10.17 -4.60
C LEU A 384 -10.52 -8.85 -4.78
N GLN A 385 -9.19 -8.92 -4.89
CA GLN A 385 -8.32 -7.75 -4.93
C GLN A 385 -8.65 -6.78 -6.09
N PRO A 386 -8.97 -7.26 -7.32
CA PRO A 386 -9.34 -6.37 -8.44
C PRO A 386 -10.70 -5.66 -8.27
N LEU A 387 -11.53 -6.09 -7.33
CA LEU A 387 -12.83 -5.47 -7.04
C LEU A 387 -12.68 -4.19 -6.21
N TYR A 388 -11.56 -4.02 -5.51
CA TYR A 388 -11.27 -2.74 -4.86
C TYR A 388 -10.97 -1.67 -5.90
N THR A 389 -11.64 -0.53 -5.75
CA THR A 389 -11.41 0.66 -6.59
C THR A 389 -10.55 1.71 -5.87
N GLY A 390 -10.23 1.50 -4.60
CA GLY A 390 -9.32 2.31 -3.81
C GLY A 390 -7.98 1.62 -3.60
N GLY A 391 -7.45 1.74 -2.38
CA GLY A 391 -6.23 1.05 -1.99
C GLY A 391 -6.48 -0.43 -1.72
N THR A 392 -5.63 -1.29 -2.28
CA THR A 392 -5.46 -2.67 -1.83
C THR A 392 -4.00 -3.10 -1.93
N VAL A 393 -3.63 -4.17 -1.23
CA VAL A 393 -2.32 -4.81 -1.31
C VAL A 393 -2.42 -6.26 -0.91
N PHE A 394 -1.70 -7.12 -1.62
CA PHE A 394 -1.42 -8.48 -1.19
C PHE A 394 0.03 -8.60 -0.68
N HIS A 395 0.19 -9.08 0.56
CA HIS A 395 1.51 -9.29 1.15
C HIS A 395 1.93 -10.74 1.02
N ILE A 396 2.99 -10.99 0.24
CA ILE A 396 3.63 -12.30 0.18
C ILE A 396 4.58 -12.39 1.38
N TYR A 397 4.07 -12.85 2.52
CA TYR A 397 4.87 -13.04 3.73
C TYR A 397 5.84 -14.21 3.57
N LEU A 398 7.13 -13.91 3.69
CA LEU A 398 8.25 -14.84 3.63
C LEU A 398 8.88 -14.86 5.03
N GLY A 399 9.31 -16.02 5.55
CA GLY A 399 9.91 -16.04 6.88
C GLY A 399 11.37 -15.59 6.89
N GLU A 400 12.08 -15.67 5.76
CA GLU A 400 13.39 -15.02 5.61
C GLU A 400 13.63 -14.45 4.20
N ARG A 401 14.80 -13.82 4.02
CA ARG A 401 15.24 -13.25 2.76
C ARG A 401 15.32 -14.33 1.66
N LEU A 402 14.95 -13.96 0.43
CA LEU A 402 15.15 -14.82 -0.74
C LEU A 402 16.63 -14.98 -1.09
N HIS A 403 17.01 -16.16 -1.59
CA HIS A 403 18.40 -16.52 -1.85
C HIS A 403 19.11 -15.65 -2.89
N SER A 404 18.37 -15.03 -3.82
CA SER A 404 18.95 -14.17 -4.84
C SER A 404 17.93 -13.15 -5.36
N TRP A 405 18.43 -12.06 -5.94
CA TRP A 405 17.61 -11.13 -6.72
C TRP A 405 16.85 -11.83 -7.86
N LYS A 406 17.43 -12.88 -8.48
CA LYS A 406 16.77 -13.65 -9.55
C LYS A 406 15.51 -14.35 -9.04
N SER A 407 15.58 -14.96 -7.85
CA SER A 407 14.41 -15.60 -7.23
C SER A 407 13.31 -14.58 -6.92
N ALA A 408 13.67 -13.39 -6.46
CA ALA A 408 12.73 -12.29 -6.26
C ALA A 408 12.08 -11.83 -7.57
N ALA A 409 12.90 -11.60 -8.61
CA ALA A 409 12.45 -11.21 -9.94
C ALA A 409 11.51 -12.26 -10.56
N GLU A 410 11.87 -13.54 -10.48
CA GLU A 410 11.03 -14.63 -10.99
C GLU A 410 9.69 -14.74 -10.28
N LEU A 411 9.67 -14.56 -8.96
CA LEU A 411 8.43 -14.58 -8.19
C LEU A 411 7.52 -13.41 -8.57
N VAL A 412 8.07 -12.19 -8.64
CA VAL A 412 7.32 -11.00 -9.08
C VAL A 412 6.80 -11.20 -10.49
N ARG A 413 7.62 -11.70 -11.41
CA ARG A 413 7.24 -12.03 -12.80
C ARG A 413 6.10 -13.04 -12.85
N LYS A 414 6.18 -14.12 -12.06
CA LYS A 414 5.12 -15.15 -11.98
C LYS A 414 3.82 -14.54 -11.46
N VAL A 415 3.86 -13.72 -10.42
CA VAL A 415 2.66 -13.07 -9.88
C VAL A 415 2.05 -12.14 -10.93
N THR A 416 2.85 -11.27 -11.56
CA THR A 416 2.33 -10.27 -12.51
C THR A 416 1.77 -10.89 -13.79
N TRP A 417 2.35 -11.99 -14.28
CA TRP A 417 1.90 -12.63 -15.53
C TRP A 417 0.71 -13.56 -15.36
N ASN A 418 0.52 -14.17 -14.18
CA ASN A 418 -0.56 -15.15 -13.97
C ASN A 418 -1.79 -14.56 -13.25
N PHE A 419 -1.64 -13.43 -12.56
CA PHE A 419 -2.69 -12.83 -11.75
C PHE A 419 -2.91 -11.35 -12.11
N ARG A 420 -4.10 -10.84 -11.75
CA ARG A 420 -4.59 -9.46 -11.89
C ARG A 420 -4.52 -8.68 -10.57
N ILE A 421 -3.90 -9.25 -9.54
CA ILE A 421 -3.67 -8.56 -8.26
C ILE A 421 -2.92 -7.25 -8.53
N PRO A 422 -3.51 -6.09 -8.17
CA PRO A 422 -3.03 -4.79 -8.66
C PRO A 422 -1.77 -4.30 -7.94
N TYR A 423 -1.58 -4.71 -6.69
CA TYR A 423 -0.53 -4.18 -5.84
C TYR A 423 -0.09 -5.23 -4.83
N PHE A 424 1.22 -5.50 -4.75
CA PHE A 424 1.73 -6.52 -3.85
C PHE A 424 3.17 -6.26 -3.40
N THR A 425 3.61 -7.02 -2.41
CA THR A 425 4.96 -6.95 -1.85
C THR A 425 5.54 -8.33 -1.61
N LEU A 426 6.85 -8.47 -1.74
CA LEU A 426 7.60 -9.52 -1.04
C LEU A 426 7.85 -9.04 0.39
N THR A 427 7.62 -9.87 1.40
CA THR A 427 7.76 -9.46 2.81
C THR A 427 8.56 -10.51 3.59
N PRO A 428 9.90 -10.49 3.50
CA PRO A 428 10.77 -11.29 4.35
C PRO A 428 10.76 -10.76 5.79
N THR A 429 10.92 -11.67 6.74
CA THR A 429 11.25 -11.32 8.11
C THR A 429 12.76 -11.35 8.29
N PHE A 430 13.29 -10.36 8.98
CA PHE A 430 14.73 -10.24 9.24
C PHE A 430 14.95 -9.60 10.61
N SER A 431 16.17 -9.69 11.10
CA SER A 431 16.54 -9.14 12.41
C SER A 431 17.73 -8.22 12.31
N VAL A 432 17.83 -7.25 13.22
CA VAL A 432 18.97 -6.33 13.30
C VAL A 432 19.61 -6.44 14.68
N CYS A 433 20.87 -6.83 14.69
CA CYS A 433 21.71 -6.84 15.88
C CYS A 433 22.37 -5.45 16.06
N PRO A 434 22.37 -4.88 17.28
CA PRO A 434 23.01 -3.59 17.53
C PRO A 434 24.53 -3.58 17.23
N THR A 435 25.17 -4.75 17.32
CA THR A 435 26.60 -4.94 17.07
C THR A 435 26.89 -5.38 15.64
N HIS A 436 26.21 -6.44 15.17
CA HIS A 436 26.52 -7.10 13.90
C HIS A 436 25.67 -6.65 12.71
N GLY A 437 24.64 -5.83 12.94
CA GLY A 437 23.73 -5.35 11.92
C GLY A 437 22.74 -6.43 11.44
N TYR A 438 22.43 -6.41 10.15
CA TYR A 438 21.44 -7.29 9.51
C TYR A 438 21.70 -8.79 9.72
N LEU A 439 20.63 -9.53 10.02
CA LEU A 439 20.57 -10.99 10.15
C LEU A 439 19.35 -11.52 9.37
N SER A 440 19.54 -12.58 8.58
CA SER A 440 18.44 -13.23 7.84
C SER A 440 17.51 -13.97 8.81
N GLY A 441 16.20 -13.77 8.66
CA GLY A 441 15.17 -14.46 9.45
C GLY A 441 14.88 -13.83 10.82
N GLU A 442 13.98 -14.46 11.55
CA GLU A 442 13.58 -14.06 12.91
C GLU A 442 14.57 -14.57 13.97
N HIS A 443 15.30 -13.64 14.60
CA HIS A 443 16.22 -13.90 15.69
C HIS A 443 15.94 -12.90 16.81
N LYS A 444 15.40 -13.36 17.94
CA LYS A 444 15.23 -12.48 19.13
C LYS A 444 16.56 -12.19 19.83
N GLN A 445 17.53 -13.09 19.69
CA GLN A 445 18.89 -12.95 20.19
C GLN A 445 19.89 -13.23 19.07
N CYS A 446 20.96 -12.45 19.02
CA CYS A 446 21.97 -12.58 17.98
C CYS A 446 22.72 -13.91 18.14
N PRO A 447 22.79 -14.77 17.10
CA PRO A 447 23.50 -16.05 17.20
C PRO A 447 25.02 -15.89 17.37
N ARG A 448 25.56 -14.67 17.15
CA ARG A 448 27.00 -14.38 17.23
C ARG A 448 27.44 -13.78 18.57
N CYS A 449 26.64 -12.89 19.17
CA CYS A 449 27.01 -12.22 20.43
C CYS A 449 25.97 -12.35 21.55
N GLY A 450 24.85 -13.03 21.34
CA GLY A 450 23.78 -13.18 22.33
C GLY A 450 22.95 -11.92 22.60
N SER A 451 23.32 -10.75 22.08
CA SER A 451 22.57 -9.51 22.26
C SER A 451 21.15 -9.60 21.71
N ARG A 452 20.18 -8.95 22.38
CA ARG A 452 18.81 -8.81 21.88
C ARG A 452 18.82 -8.12 20.52
N CYS A 453 18.06 -8.67 19.58
CA CYS A 453 17.91 -8.12 18.23
C CYS A 453 16.52 -7.50 18.05
N GLU A 454 16.44 -6.56 17.11
CA GLU A 454 15.18 -6.00 16.64
C GLU A 454 14.66 -6.86 15.49
N VAL A 455 13.51 -7.51 15.65
CA VAL A 455 12.86 -8.28 14.57
C VAL A 455 12.02 -7.32 13.74
N TYR A 456 12.28 -7.25 12.44
CA TYR A 456 11.55 -6.45 11.48
C TYR A 456 10.65 -7.32 10.61
N SER A 457 9.42 -6.84 10.43
CA SER A 457 8.48 -7.36 9.43
C SER A 457 7.57 -6.21 8.97
N ARG A 458 6.60 -6.51 8.11
CA ARG A 458 5.60 -5.54 7.63
C ARG A 458 4.31 -5.64 8.44
N VAL A 459 3.90 -4.53 9.04
CA VAL A 459 2.72 -4.48 9.91
C VAL A 459 1.42 -4.48 9.10
N VAL A 460 1.20 -3.43 8.30
CA VAL A 460 0.05 -3.26 7.39
C VAL A 460 0.42 -2.66 6.04
N GLY A 461 1.70 -2.35 5.83
CA GLY A 461 2.12 -1.54 4.69
C GLY A 461 3.53 -0.95 4.77
N TYR A 462 4.19 -1.01 5.92
CA TYR A 462 5.55 -0.49 6.08
C TYR A 462 6.32 -1.34 7.09
N LEU A 463 7.65 -1.25 7.02
CA LEU A 463 8.55 -2.05 7.86
C LEU A 463 8.77 -1.34 9.20
N ARG A 464 8.59 -2.08 10.30
CA ARG A 464 8.83 -1.61 11.66
C ARG A 464 9.25 -2.78 12.55
N PRO A 465 9.98 -2.55 13.65
CA PRO A 465 10.23 -3.61 14.63
C PRO A 465 8.92 -4.14 15.21
N VAL A 466 8.77 -5.47 15.27
CA VAL A 466 7.56 -6.16 15.75
C VAL A 466 7.23 -5.75 17.19
N ASP A 467 8.24 -5.59 18.04
CA ASP A 467 8.10 -5.15 19.43
C ASP A 467 7.48 -3.73 19.57
N GLN A 468 7.44 -2.94 18.49
CA GLN A 468 6.83 -1.60 18.47
C GLN A 468 5.41 -1.60 17.88
N TRP A 469 4.88 -2.76 17.49
CA TRP A 469 3.51 -2.85 16.97
C TRP A 469 2.51 -2.83 18.13
N ASN A 470 1.26 -2.49 17.84
CA ASN A 470 0.21 -2.62 18.84
C ASN A 470 -0.06 -4.09 19.19
N ASP A 471 -0.62 -4.34 20.38
CA ASP A 471 -0.79 -5.69 20.92
C ASP A 471 -1.59 -6.62 20.01
N GLY A 472 -2.61 -6.09 19.32
CA GLY A 472 -3.39 -6.87 18.35
C GLY A 472 -2.58 -7.27 17.12
N LYS A 473 -1.68 -6.40 16.64
CA LYS A 473 -0.76 -6.74 15.54
C LYS A 473 0.37 -7.66 15.96
N GLN A 474 0.81 -7.61 17.21
CA GLN A 474 1.71 -8.62 17.76
C GLN A 474 1.02 -9.99 17.88
N ALA A 475 -0.24 -10.02 18.32
CA ALA A 475 -1.06 -11.24 18.35
C ALA A 475 -1.31 -11.81 16.94
N GLU A 476 -1.56 -10.94 15.96
CA GLU A 476 -1.67 -11.33 14.55
C GLU A 476 -0.36 -11.93 14.02
N TYR A 477 0.77 -11.29 14.28
CA TYR A 477 2.09 -11.76 13.87
C TYR A 477 2.43 -13.12 14.47
N ALA A 478 2.13 -13.33 15.75
CA ALA A 478 2.48 -14.56 16.48
C ALA A 478 1.83 -15.84 15.92
N ILE A 479 0.72 -15.72 15.19
CA ILE A 479 0.02 -16.86 14.58
C ILE A 479 0.13 -16.87 13.05
N ARG A 480 0.76 -15.84 12.46
CA ARG A 480 0.84 -15.66 11.02
C ARG A 480 1.67 -16.76 10.38
N ARG A 481 1.14 -17.40 9.35
CA ARG A 481 1.88 -18.33 8.50
C ARG A 481 2.58 -17.59 7.35
N THR A 482 3.72 -18.14 6.93
CA THR A 482 4.53 -17.63 5.82
C THR A 482 4.47 -18.62 4.64
N PHE A 483 4.71 -18.11 3.43
CA PHE A 483 4.62 -18.88 2.19
C PHE A 483 5.93 -19.61 1.80
N GLU A 484 6.80 -19.91 2.76
CA GLU A 484 8.17 -20.40 2.50
C GLU A 484 8.22 -21.68 1.66
N LYS A 485 7.32 -22.64 1.91
CA LYS A 485 7.29 -23.93 1.20
C LYS A 485 7.08 -23.78 -0.31
N ALA A 486 6.42 -22.72 -0.76
CA ALA A 486 6.10 -22.48 -2.17
C ALA A 486 7.23 -21.77 -2.94
N VAL A 487 8.19 -21.16 -2.24
CA VAL A 487 9.27 -20.38 -2.85
C VAL A 487 10.59 -21.18 -2.96
N ILE A 488 10.71 -22.28 -2.21
CA ILE A 488 11.91 -23.14 -2.18
C ILE A 488 11.64 -24.48 -2.90
N THR A 489 11.45 -24.51 -4.24
CA THR A 489 11.89 -25.57 -5.21
C THR A 489 11.27 -25.38 -6.61
N PRO A 490 11.94 -25.78 -7.73
CA PRO A 490 12.75 -27.01 -7.89
C PRO A 490 14.17 -26.77 -8.45
N GLN A 491 15.18 -26.77 -7.56
CA GLN A 491 16.58 -27.05 -7.93
C GLN A 491 17.29 -28.04 -6.98
N ALA A 492 16.59 -28.61 -5.99
CA ALA A 492 17.20 -29.46 -4.96
C ALA A 492 17.00 -30.99 -5.14
N VAL A 493 16.71 -31.47 -6.36
CA VAL A 493 16.54 -32.92 -6.64
C VAL A 493 17.66 -33.53 -7.50
N THR A 494 18.69 -32.76 -7.87
CA THR A 494 19.86 -33.30 -8.57
C THR A 494 21.15 -33.04 -7.80
N ALA A 495 21.28 -33.63 -6.62
CA ALA A 495 22.56 -33.98 -5.97
C ALA A 495 22.31 -34.60 -4.58
N ARG A 496 21.89 -35.87 -4.55
CA ARG A 496 22.33 -36.86 -3.57
C ARG A 496 22.35 -38.23 -4.21
#